data_AF-A0A961CUE4-F1
#
_entry.id   AF-A0A961CUE4-F1
#
_cell.length_a   1.000
_cell.length_b   1.000
_cell.length_c   1.000
_cell.angle_alpha   90.00
_cell.angle_beta   90.00
_cell.angle_gamma   90.00
#
_symmetry.space_group_name_H-M   'P 1'
#
loop_
_entity.id
_entity.type
_entity.pdbx_description
1 polymer ?
#
loop_
_entity_poly.entity_id
_entity_poly.type
_entity_poly.pdbx_seq_one_letter_code
_entity_poly.pdbx_strand_id
1 'polypeptide(L)'
;ELLGVVEADPVPDPDLRPDLDRLTGVYEHAFATLTVTAGDDPGTVVVTPSPRNVDGWQPPVTSPVTFGFSSPTDIVSLDHPAPVKVAHFDPDGDRAQWLLWEHRRAPRTGDVPGAPT
;
A
#
# COMPACT_ATOMS: atom_id res chain seq x y z
N GLU A 1 10.34 14.20 -33.26
CA GLU A 1 11.04 13.63 -32.10
C GLU A 1 10.65 14.42 -30.86
N LEU A 2 10.07 13.76 -29.85
CA LEU A 2 9.92 14.33 -28.52
C LEU A 2 11.24 14.08 -27.76
N LEU A 3 11.83 15.14 -27.22
CA LEU A 3 13.05 15.09 -26.43
C LEU A 3 12.84 14.21 -25.18
N GLY A 4 13.58 13.09 -25.11
CA GLY A 4 14.27 12.63 -23.89
C GLY A 4 13.47 12.02 -22.73
N VAL A 5 12.15 11.84 -22.81
CA VAL A 5 11.41 11.14 -21.74
C VAL A 5 11.35 9.64 -22.03
N VAL A 6 12.11 8.86 -21.26
CA VAL A 6 11.97 7.40 -21.20
C VAL A 6 10.97 7.09 -20.10
N GLU A 7 9.78 6.64 -20.47
CA GLU A 7 8.79 6.15 -19.52
C GLU A 7 9.21 4.76 -19.05
N ALA A 8 9.41 4.62 -17.74
CA ALA A 8 9.77 3.38 -17.09
C ALA A 8 8.97 3.23 -15.80
N ASP A 9 8.63 1.99 -15.46
CA ASP A 9 7.98 1.69 -14.19
C ASP A 9 8.89 2.13 -13.01
N PRO A 10 8.30 2.62 -11.91
CA PRO A 10 9.07 2.89 -10.70
C PRO A 10 9.69 1.59 -10.16
N VAL A 11 10.88 1.70 -9.58
CA VAL A 11 11.64 0.58 -9.03
C VAL A 11 11.81 0.81 -7.53
N PRO A 12 11.70 -0.24 -6.69
CA PRO A 12 11.97 -0.11 -5.26
C PRO A 12 13.45 0.23 -5.00
N ASP A 13 13.70 1.05 -3.99
CA ASP A 13 15.03 1.34 -3.47
C ASP A 13 15.33 0.37 -2.30
N PRO A 14 16.30 -0.55 -2.45
CA PRO A 14 16.63 -1.55 -1.43
C PRO A 14 17.29 -0.96 -0.17
N ASP A 15 17.72 0.30 -0.20
CA ASP A 15 18.38 0.98 0.92
C ASP A 15 17.41 1.83 1.75
N LEU A 16 16.16 2.03 1.28
CA LEU A 16 15.14 2.73 2.05
C LEU A 16 14.75 1.96 3.31
N ARG A 17 14.64 2.70 4.42
CA ARG A 17 14.25 2.19 5.74
C ARG A 17 13.11 3.05 6.29
N PRO A 18 11.88 2.88 5.78
CA PRO A 18 10.72 3.61 6.29
C PRO A 18 10.35 3.14 7.69
N ASP A 19 9.73 4.03 8.45
CA ASP A 19 9.11 3.67 9.74
C ASP A 19 7.85 2.85 9.48
N LEU A 20 7.93 1.53 9.65
CA LEU A 20 6.81 0.62 9.38
C LEU A 20 5.68 0.76 10.42
N ASP A 21 5.98 1.14 11.65
CA ASP A 21 4.96 1.31 12.70
C ASP A 21 4.03 2.48 12.37
N ARG A 22 4.56 3.52 11.70
CA ARG A 22 3.79 4.64 11.15
C ARG A 22 2.80 4.20 10.06
N LEU A 23 3.11 3.15 9.30
CA LEU A 23 2.41 2.75 8.07
C LEU A 23 1.49 1.53 8.22
N THR A 24 1.84 0.61 9.12
CA THR A 24 1.03 -0.59 9.37
C THR A 24 -0.30 -0.23 10.01
N GLY A 25 -1.39 -0.86 9.59
CA GLY A 25 -2.73 -0.51 10.07
C GLY A 25 -3.85 -1.02 9.17
N VAL A 26 -5.07 -0.57 9.46
CA VAL A 26 -6.26 -0.87 8.66
C VAL A 26 -6.72 0.37 7.92
N TYR A 27 -6.93 0.24 6.62
CA TYR A 27 -7.33 1.30 5.70
C TYR A 27 -8.61 0.90 4.96
N GLU A 28 -9.61 1.77 4.98
CA GLU A 28 -10.92 1.46 4.44
C GLU A 28 -11.07 2.03 3.02
N HIS A 29 -10.93 1.17 2.02
CA HIS A 29 -11.16 1.56 0.63
C HIS A 29 -12.65 1.46 0.27
N ALA A 30 -13.05 1.94 -0.92
CA ALA A 30 -14.46 1.88 -1.33
C ALA A 30 -14.99 0.45 -1.45
N PHE A 31 -14.14 -0.48 -1.88
CA PHE A 31 -14.49 -1.85 -2.25
C PHE A 31 -13.79 -2.94 -1.44
N ALA A 32 -12.89 -2.56 -0.55
CA ALA A 32 -12.15 -3.50 0.28
C ALA A 32 -11.73 -2.85 1.60
N THR A 33 -11.58 -3.65 2.63
CA THR A 33 -10.77 -3.29 3.80
C THR A 33 -9.35 -3.75 3.51
N LEU A 34 -8.39 -2.83 3.59
CA LEU A 34 -6.98 -3.08 3.33
C LEU A 34 -6.24 -3.18 4.66
N THR A 35 -5.66 -4.34 4.96
CA THR A 35 -4.75 -4.50 6.09
C THR A 35 -3.32 -4.37 5.60
N VAL A 36 -2.57 -3.43 6.17
CA VAL A 36 -1.15 -3.20 5.87
C VAL A 36 -0.33 -3.74 7.03
N THR A 37 0.56 -4.69 6.74
CA THR A 37 1.52 -5.25 7.70
C THR A 37 2.94 -5.10 7.18
N ALA A 38 3.93 -5.21 8.07
CA ALA A 38 5.30 -5.45 7.63
C ALA A 38 5.36 -6.77 6.83
N GLY A 39 6.17 -6.80 5.78
CA GLY A 39 6.46 -8.04 5.06
C GLY A 39 7.57 -8.84 5.73
N ASP A 40 7.81 -10.05 5.21
CA ASP A 40 8.85 -10.95 5.72
C ASP A 40 10.27 -10.42 5.46
N ASP A 41 10.45 -9.69 4.36
CA ASP A 41 11.72 -9.07 3.99
C ASP A 41 11.85 -7.65 4.59
N PRO A 42 13.03 -7.27 5.12
CA PRO A 42 13.24 -5.94 5.69
C PRO A 42 12.90 -4.81 4.71
N GLY A 43 12.15 -3.81 5.18
CA GLY A 43 11.75 -2.66 4.36
C GLY A 43 10.64 -2.97 3.37
N THR A 44 9.89 -4.06 3.54
CA THR A 44 8.70 -4.36 2.72
C THR A 44 7.41 -4.25 3.54
N VAL A 45 6.31 -4.04 2.84
CA VAL A 45 4.95 -4.13 3.40
C VAL A 45 4.09 -5.07 2.57
N VAL A 46 3.15 -5.74 3.23
CA VAL A 46 2.12 -6.53 2.57
C VAL A 46 0.79 -5.81 2.73
N VAL A 47 0.10 -5.58 1.62
CA VAL A 47 -1.28 -5.11 1.63
C VAL A 47 -2.18 -6.29 1.36
N THR A 48 -3.05 -6.60 2.33
CA THR A 48 -4.04 -7.69 2.25
C THR A 48 -5.44 -7.09 2.13
N PRO A 49 -6.04 -7.11 0.92
CA PRO A 49 -7.43 -6.72 0.74
C PRO A 49 -8.38 -7.80 1.28
N SER A 50 -9.51 -7.38 1.83
CA SER A 50 -10.61 -8.24 2.24
C SER A 50 -11.96 -7.59 1.88
N PRO A 51 -13.04 -8.39 1.73
CA PRO A 51 -14.35 -7.83 1.39
C PRO A 51 -14.85 -6.91 2.50
N ARG A 52 -15.56 -5.85 2.13
CA ARG A 52 -16.24 -5.01 3.13
C ARG A 52 -17.54 -5.67 3.57
N ASN A 53 -17.91 -5.46 4.82
CA ASN A 53 -19.22 -5.83 5.33
C ASN A 53 -20.25 -4.74 5.01
N VAL A 54 -20.59 -4.58 3.72
CA VAL A 54 -21.56 -3.59 3.23
C VAL A 54 -22.57 -4.25 2.30
N ASP A 55 -23.81 -3.77 2.35
CA ASP A 55 -24.85 -4.18 1.42
C ASP A 55 -24.56 -3.60 0.02
N GLY A 56 -24.40 -4.48 -0.97
CA GLY A 56 -24.20 -4.09 -2.36
C GLY A 56 -23.23 -5.00 -3.11
N TRP A 57 -23.18 -4.80 -4.42
CA TRP A 57 -22.17 -5.46 -5.25
C TRP A 57 -20.77 -4.95 -4.89
N GLN A 58 -19.81 -5.87 -4.83
CA GLN A 58 -18.39 -5.59 -4.64
C GLN A 58 -17.59 -6.36 -5.69
N PRO A 59 -16.49 -5.79 -6.21
CA PRO A 59 -15.59 -6.53 -7.08
C PRO A 59 -14.95 -7.71 -6.33
N PRO A 60 -14.47 -8.73 -7.05
CA PRO A 60 -13.67 -9.79 -6.45
C PRO A 60 -12.45 -9.20 -5.72
N VAL A 61 -12.17 -9.74 -4.54
CA VAL A 61 -10.99 -9.34 -3.75
C VAL A 61 -9.74 -9.88 -4.42
N THR A 62 -8.74 -9.02 -4.58
CA THR A 62 -7.44 -9.42 -5.12
C THR A 62 -6.61 -10.13 -4.05
N SER A 63 -5.70 -10.99 -4.47
CA SER A 63 -4.70 -11.58 -3.57
C SER A 63 -3.88 -10.51 -2.83
N PRO A 64 -3.29 -10.85 -1.67
CA PRO A 64 -2.29 -10.00 -1.04
C PRO A 64 -1.16 -9.65 -2.01
N VAL A 65 -0.60 -8.46 -1.86
CA VAL A 65 0.51 -7.96 -2.69
C VAL A 65 1.61 -7.46 -1.77
N THR A 66 2.84 -7.88 -2.04
CA THR A 66 4.05 -7.43 -1.36
C THR A 66 4.63 -6.23 -2.09
N PHE A 67 5.01 -5.20 -1.34
CA PHE A 67 5.56 -3.98 -1.89
C PHE A 67 6.93 -3.64 -1.28
N GLY A 68 7.80 -3.10 -2.12
CA GLY A 68 8.98 -2.36 -1.70
C GLY A 68 8.73 -0.85 -1.80
N PHE A 69 9.60 -0.05 -1.21
CA PHE A 69 9.48 1.42 -1.21
C PHE A 69 10.32 2.02 -2.33
N SER A 70 9.75 2.93 -3.12
CA SER A 70 10.50 3.78 -4.07
C SER A 70 10.78 5.18 -3.50
N SER A 71 10.06 5.56 -2.44
CA SER A 71 10.31 6.73 -1.60
C SER A 71 9.82 6.43 -0.18
N PRO A 72 10.04 7.28 0.84
CA PRO A 72 9.56 7.03 2.20
C PRO A 72 8.03 6.79 2.32
N THR A 73 7.25 7.19 1.32
CA THR A 73 5.78 7.07 1.31
C THR A 73 5.23 6.31 0.12
N ASP A 74 6.02 6.15 -0.95
CA ASP A 74 5.58 5.51 -2.18
C ASP A 74 6.05 4.07 -2.24
N ILE A 75 5.11 3.18 -2.51
CA ILE A 75 5.34 1.75 -2.56
C ILE A 75 5.02 1.19 -3.95
N VAL A 76 5.82 0.22 -4.37
CA VAL A 76 5.70 -0.47 -5.67
C VAL A 76 5.70 -1.99 -5.47
N SER A 77 4.81 -2.68 -6.18
CA SER A 77 4.62 -4.12 -6.02
C SER A 77 5.85 -4.91 -6.48
N LEU A 78 6.22 -5.93 -5.71
CA LEU A 78 7.33 -6.85 -6.00
C LEU A 78 6.85 -8.15 -6.65
N ASP A 79 5.64 -8.58 -6.32
CA ASP A 79 5.07 -9.89 -6.66
C ASP A 79 3.80 -9.81 -7.53
N HIS A 80 3.48 -8.62 -8.06
CA HIS A 80 2.37 -8.39 -8.97
C HIS A 80 2.84 -8.35 -10.43
N PRO A 81 2.13 -8.99 -11.38
CA PRO A 81 2.48 -8.94 -12.80
C PRO A 81 2.41 -7.51 -13.34
N ALA A 82 3.21 -7.19 -14.37
CA ALA A 82 3.19 -5.90 -15.02
C ALA A 82 1.78 -5.56 -15.59
N PRO A 83 1.35 -4.28 -15.53
CA PRO A 83 2.05 -3.15 -14.92
C PRO A 83 2.12 -3.25 -13.39
N VAL A 84 3.22 -2.76 -12.82
CA VAL A 84 3.39 -2.77 -11.36
C VAL A 84 2.29 -1.97 -10.69
N LYS A 85 1.84 -2.41 -9.51
CA LYS A 85 0.97 -1.61 -8.66
C LYS A 85 1.80 -0.57 -7.94
N VAL A 86 1.30 0.66 -7.93
CA VAL A 86 1.87 1.78 -7.16
C VAL A 86 0.81 2.26 -6.17
N ALA A 87 1.24 2.48 -4.93
CA ALA A 87 0.40 3.07 -3.89
C ALA A 87 1.21 4.07 -3.07
N HIS A 88 0.52 4.97 -2.38
CA HIS A 88 1.14 6.11 -1.70
C HIS A 88 0.53 6.30 -0.32
N PHE A 89 1.35 6.33 0.72
CA PHE A 89 0.89 6.71 2.04
C PHE A 89 0.81 8.22 2.20
N ASP A 90 -0.03 8.64 3.14
CA ASP A 90 -0.03 10.00 3.66
C ASP A 90 1.40 10.42 4.09
N PRO A 91 1.94 11.54 3.60
CA PRO A 91 3.30 11.96 3.93
C PRO A 91 3.43 12.60 5.31
N ASP A 92 2.31 13.00 5.91
CA ASP A 92 2.31 13.79 7.15
C ASP A 92 2.00 12.95 8.40
N GLY A 93 2.32 13.51 9.57
CA GLY A 93 1.93 12.99 10.89
C GLY A 93 2.68 11.75 11.39
N ASP A 94 2.44 11.44 12.67
CA ASP A 94 3.06 10.30 13.38
C ASP A 94 2.54 8.93 12.88
N ARG A 95 1.36 8.91 12.24
CA ARG A 95 0.77 7.75 11.58
C ARG A 95 0.18 8.19 10.25
N ALA A 96 0.32 7.37 9.20
CA ALA A 96 -0.26 7.67 7.91
C ALA A 96 -1.80 7.61 7.98
N GLN A 97 -2.48 8.74 7.75
CA GLN A 97 -3.94 8.83 7.90
C GLN A 97 -4.71 8.23 6.71
N TRP A 98 -4.03 7.96 5.60
CA TRP A 98 -4.61 7.35 4.42
C TRP A 98 -3.56 6.63 3.56
N LEU A 99 -4.05 5.74 2.70
CA LEU A 99 -3.30 5.07 1.64
C LEU A 99 -4.01 5.36 0.31
N LEU A 100 -3.31 5.90 -0.69
CA LEU A 100 -3.82 5.99 -2.06
C LEU A 100 -3.73 4.60 -2.68
N TRP A 101 -4.88 3.97 -2.88
CA TRP A 101 -5.03 2.64 -3.45
C TRP A 101 -5.91 2.74 -4.69
N GLU A 102 -5.42 2.28 -5.85
CA GLU A 102 -6.17 2.26 -7.12
C GLU A 102 -6.88 3.61 -7.40
N HIS A 103 -6.09 4.69 -7.31
CA HIS A 103 -6.51 6.08 -7.55
C HIS A 103 -7.46 6.69 -6.51
N ARG A 104 -7.70 6.04 -5.38
CA ARG A 104 -8.55 6.58 -4.31
C ARG A 104 -7.90 6.45 -2.94
N ARG A 105 -8.06 7.49 -2.12
CA ARG A 105 -7.61 7.46 -0.73
C ARG A 105 -8.50 6.51 0.07
N ALA A 106 -7.89 5.51 0.68
CA ALA A 106 -8.44 4.66 1.73
C ALA A 106 -8.04 5.27 3.08
N PRO A 107 -8.97 5.86 3.86
CA PRO A 107 -8.65 6.41 5.17
C PRO A 107 -8.25 5.31 6.15
N ARG A 108 -7.31 5.61 7.04
CA ARG A 108 -6.97 4.74 8.16
C ARG A 108 -8.14 4.69 9.14
N THR A 109 -8.52 3.50 9.58
CA THR A 109 -9.64 3.28 10.51
C THR A 109 -9.22 2.57 11.80
N GLY A 110 -8.01 2.03 11.87
CA GLY A 110 -7.51 1.39 13.07
C GLY A 110 -6.10 0.81 12.92
N ASP A 111 -5.68 0.11 13.96
CA ASP A 111 -4.42 -0.65 14.00
C ASP A 111 -4.66 -2.10 13.57
N VAL A 112 -3.59 -2.81 13.23
CA VAL A 112 -3.67 -4.22 12.82
C VAL A 112 -4.26 -5.04 13.98
N PRO A 113 -5.31 -5.87 13.74
CA PRO A 113 -5.88 -6.69 14.80
C PRO A 113 -4.82 -7.59 15.47
N GLY A 114 -4.69 -7.48 16.80
CA GLY A 114 -3.75 -8.29 17.58
C GLY A 114 -2.33 -7.73 17.70
N ALA A 115 -2.03 -6.55 17.13
CA ALA A 115 -0.80 -5.83 17.44
C ALA A 115 -0.81 -5.32 18.89
N PRO A 116 0.31 -5.41 19.64
CA PRO A 116 0.40 -4.82 20.97
C PRO A 116 0.24 -3.30 20.90
N THR A 117 -0.65 -2.76 21.74
CA THR A 117 -0.85 -1.33 21.98
C THR A 117 0.25 -0.72 22.84
#